data_AF-A0A2D9JDI7-F1
#
_entry.id   AF-A0A2D9JDI7-F1
#
_cell.length_a   1.000
_cell.length_b   1.000
_cell.length_c   1.000
_cell.angle_alpha   90.00
_cell.angle_beta   90.00
_cell.angle_gamma   90.00
#
_symmetry.space_group_name_H-M   'P 1'
#
loop_
_entity.id
_entity.type
_entity.pdbx_description
1 polymer ?
#
loop_
_entity_poly.entity_id
_entity_poly.type
_entity_poly.pdbx_seq_one_letter_code
_entity_poly.pdbx_strand_id
1 'polypeptide(L)'
;MSEMGVVGMASDVQKLAMQGRRLTPEEVAELEKKVADQPADIDSRTKLFGYYFLCRREQPDAEKTHQRHVLWLIENAPEAEIMGTPFVTIDRILQPDAYDAAKKAWLKATDDLPESPAVLRHAARYFLLHDRDLSETLLQRGKRLAPNDPEWSSAVGQLYSLGMISLSEGPERKDLAIKSFGEYQSAYRLSGPMEQEFLLQSLAKVAFEAGDIAAAATYAKEMLQVAESGRNRGNHLHHGNLILGRVALFNGDVEEAKSYLLRAGQTPGSPQLKSFGPNMVLAEALLEVGQKNVVLEYFELCEEFWEMSRGRLNQWADLVKADRVPEFGGNLAY
;
A
#
# COMPACT_ATOMS: atom_id res chain seq x y z
N MET A 1 -1.28 8.10 1.02
CA MET A 1 -0.64 7.09 1.89
C MET A 1 -1.15 5.75 1.41
N SER A 2 -0.55 5.26 0.32
CA SER A 2 -0.80 3.95 -0.26
C SER A 2 -0.09 2.88 0.58
N GLU A 3 -0.63 1.67 0.55
CA GLU A 3 -0.14 0.45 1.20
C GLU A 3 1.38 0.45 1.38
N MET A 4 1.81 0.74 2.61
CA MET A 4 3.10 0.28 3.07
C MET A 4 2.90 -1.17 3.48
N GLY A 5 3.60 -2.06 2.77
CA GLY A 5 3.70 -3.46 3.15
C GLY A 5 3.98 -3.60 4.64
N VAL A 6 3.36 -4.62 5.22
CA VAL A 6 3.46 -5.04 6.62
C VAL A 6 3.02 -3.94 7.59
N VAL A 7 1.73 -3.95 7.97
CA VAL A 7 1.26 -3.31 9.21
C VAL A 7 1.77 -4.13 10.41
N GLY A 8 3.09 -4.23 10.53
CA GLY A 8 3.80 -4.54 11.76
C GLY A 8 3.84 -3.28 12.62
N MET A 9 4.12 -3.43 13.90
CA MET A 9 4.24 -2.29 14.83
C MET A 9 5.09 -1.17 14.20
N ALA A 10 4.64 0.08 14.33
CA ALA A 10 5.40 1.23 13.84
C ALA A 10 6.85 1.13 14.34
N SER A 11 7.81 1.12 13.42
CA SER A 11 9.22 1.02 13.80
C SER A 11 9.63 2.23 14.63
N ASP A 12 10.73 2.13 15.37
CA ASP A 12 11.14 3.20 16.28
C ASP A 12 11.38 4.53 15.54
N VAL A 13 11.84 4.47 14.28
CA VAL A 13 11.97 5.66 13.42
C VAL A 13 10.61 6.30 13.09
N GLN A 14 9.56 5.50 12.88
CA GLN A 14 8.21 6.02 12.65
C GLN A 14 7.64 6.67 13.91
N LYS A 15 7.86 6.08 15.09
CA LYS A 15 7.46 6.69 16.37
C LYS A 15 8.18 8.02 16.58
N LEU A 16 9.47 8.08 16.26
CA LEU A 16 10.27 9.29 16.38
C LEU A 16 9.79 10.41 15.45
N ALA A 17 9.52 10.09 14.17
CA ALA A 17 8.92 11.04 13.24
C ALA A 17 7.52 11.48 13.71
N MET A 18 6.72 10.57 14.27
CA MET A 18 5.41 10.90 14.84
C MET A 18 5.49 11.85 16.04
N GLN A 19 6.55 11.81 16.85
CA GLN A 19 6.78 12.79 17.91
C GLN A 19 7.04 14.19 17.33
N GLY A 20 7.77 14.25 16.22
CA GLY A 20 8.06 15.49 15.48
C GLY A 20 6.83 16.29 15.07
N ARG A 21 5.68 15.61 14.86
CA ARG A 21 4.39 16.23 14.54
C ARG A 21 3.86 17.18 15.62
N ARG A 22 4.41 17.13 16.84
CA ARG A 22 3.97 17.92 17.99
C ARG A 22 4.90 19.09 18.31
N LEU A 23 5.96 19.29 17.52
CA LEU A 23 6.95 20.33 17.76
C LEU A 23 6.37 21.73 17.53
N THR A 24 6.79 22.69 18.34
CA THR A 24 6.52 24.12 18.11
C THR A 24 7.52 24.72 17.10
N PRO A 25 7.20 25.87 16.48
CA PRO A 25 8.16 26.56 15.61
C PRO A 25 9.49 26.89 16.28
N GLU A 26 9.50 27.19 17.58
CA GLU A 26 10.72 27.45 18.35
C GLU A 26 11.56 26.17 18.50
N GLU A 27 10.93 25.04 18.86
CA GLU A 27 11.62 23.75 18.95
C GLU A 27 12.17 23.30 17.59
N VAL A 28 11.45 23.59 16.50
CA VAL A 28 11.93 23.33 15.13
C VAL A 28 13.16 24.18 14.83
N ALA A 29 13.18 25.47 15.16
CA ALA A 29 14.33 26.34 14.94
C ALA A 29 15.57 25.86 15.74
N GLU A 30 15.37 25.40 16.97
CA GLU A 30 16.43 24.79 17.78
C GLU A 30 16.97 23.49 17.15
N LEU A 31 16.07 22.62 16.66
CA LEU A 31 16.47 21.38 15.99
C LEU A 31 17.16 21.65 14.65
N GLU A 32 16.73 22.63 13.86
CA GLU A 32 17.40 23.07 12.62
C GLU A 32 18.84 23.51 12.90
N LYS A 33 19.02 24.34 13.94
CA LYS A 33 20.37 24.73 14.37
C LYS A 33 21.19 23.52 14.81
N LYS A 34 20.59 22.61 15.57
CA LYS A 34 21.26 21.40 16.05
C LYS A 34 21.73 20.52 14.91
N VAL A 35 20.91 20.26 13.90
CA VAL A 35 21.31 19.42 12.75
C VAL A 35 22.26 20.13 11.78
N ALA A 36 22.34 21.45 11.83
CA ALA A 36 23.38 22.21 11.13
C ALA A 36 24.73 22.06 11.83
N ASP A 37 24.76 22.15 13.17
CA ASP A 37 25.97 22.01 13.99
C ASP A 37 26.42 20.53 14.11
N GLN A 38 25.47 19.60 14.09
CA GLN A 38 25.67 18.15 14.24
C GLN A 38 24.96 17.38 13.11
N PRO A 39 25.51 17.37 11.88
CA PRO A 39 24.82 16.78 10.73
C PRO A 39 24.47 15.30 10.89
N ALA A 40 25.29 14.55 11.64
CA ALA A 40 25.09 13.13 11.94
C ALA A 40 23.94 12.83 12.94
N ASP A 41 23.28 13.86 13.51
CA ASP A 41 22.10 13.67 14.35
C ASP A 41 20.85 13.38 13.51
N ILE A 42 20.75 12.11 13.08
CA ILE A 42 19.65 11.60 12.27
C ILE A 42 18.32 11.60 13.05
N ASP A 43 18.36 11.44 14.37
CA ASP A 43 17.17 11.42 15.22
C ASP A 43 16.49 12.79 15.27
N SER A 44 17.26 13.86 15.44
CA SER A 44 16.75 15.23 15.37
C SER A 44 16.19 15.54 13.98
N ARG A 45 16.89 15.12 12.91
CA ARG A 45 16.39 15.24 11.54
C ARG A 45 15.10 14.44 11.30
N THR A 46 14.98 13.28 11.91
CA THR A 46 13.78 12.43 11.87
C THR A 46 12.57 13.12 12.49
N LYS A 47 12.76 13.82 13.63
CA LYS A 47 11.70 14.65 14.23
C LYS A 47 11.31 15.82 13.31
N LEU A 48 12.28 16.50 12.69
CA LEU A 48 12.01 17.56 11.72
C LEU A 48 11.16 17.06 10.54
N PHE A 49 11.43 15.87 10.01
CA PHE A 49 10.59 15.26 8.97
C PHE A 49 9.15 15.03 9.43
N GLY A 50 8.96 14.65 10.69
CA GLY A 50 7.66 14.58 11.34
C GLY A 50 6.87 15.88 11.28
N TYR A 51 7.51 16.98 11.67
CA TYR A 51 6.94 18.33 11.63
C TYR A 51 6.61 18.75 10.19
N TYR A 52 7.59 18.69 9.29
CA TYR A 52 7.42 19.15 7.91
C TYR A 52 6.38 18.32 7.15
N PHE A 53 6.22 17.03 7.45
CA PHE A 53 5.19 16.20 6.83
C PHE A 53 3.76 16.74 7.04
N LEU A 54 3.50 17.47 8.13
CA LEU A 54 2.19 18.06 8.37
C LEU A 54 1.98 19.39 7.64
N CYS A 55 2.96 20.29 7.68
CA CYS A 55 2.76 21.67 7.23
C CYS A 55 3.25 21.97 5.82
N ARG A 56 4.13 21.12 5.23
CA ARG A 56 4.80 21.43 3.94
C ARG A 56 3.84 21.63 2.77
N ARG A 57 2.66 21.02 2.80
CA ARG A 57 1.62 21.21 1.77
C ARG A 57 1.03 22.61 1.76
N GLU A 58 1.04 23.28 2.90
CA GLU A 58 0.45 24.61 3.09
C GLU A 58 1.52 25.71 3.10
N GLN A 59 2.78 25.35 3.33
CA GLN A 59 3.89 26.27 3.53
C GLN A 59 5.04 25.97 2.55
N PRO A 60 5.21 26.77 1.47
CA PRO A 60 6.25 26.54 0.46
C PRO A 60 7.69 26.48 1.01
N ASP A 61 8.01 27.25 2.05
CA ASP A 61 9.34 27.25 2.66
C ASP A 61 9.60 25.97 3.48
N ALA A 62 8.58 25.41 4.11
CA ALA A 62 8.65 24.11 4.78
C ALA A 62 8.88 22.97 3.77
N GLU A 63 8.27 23.06 2.58
CA GLU A 63 8.49 22.11 1.49
C GLU A 63 9.93 22.16 0.95
N LYS A 64 10.45 23.36 0.67
CA LYS A 64 11.86 23.50 0.26
C LYS A 64 12.82 22.97 1.32
N THR A 65 12.52 23.22 2.60
CA THR A 65 13.34 22.74 3.70
C THR A 65 13.30 21.21 3.80
N HIS A 66 12.10 20.62 3.70
CA HIS A 66 11.92 19.18 3.63
C HIS A 66 12.77 18.55 2.52
N GLN A 67 12.69 19.07 1.29
CA GLN A 67 13.46 18.60 0.14
C GLN A 67 14.97 18.68 0.38
N ARG A 68 15.46 19.77 1.00
CA ARG A 68 16.86 19.92 1.39
C ARG A 68 17.31 18.82 2.35
N HIS A 69 16.50 18.47 3.35
CA HIS A 69 16.84 17.38 4.27
C HIS A 69 16.80 16.01 3.61
N VAL A 70 15.83 15.76 2.70
CA VAL A 70 15.77 14.50 1.95
C VAL A 70 17.04 14.33 1.11
N LEU A 71 17.41 15.35 0.33
CA LEU A 71 18.60 15.30 -0.51
C LEU A 71 19.86 15.07 0.33
N TRP A 72 19.99 15.79 1.45
CA TRP A 72 21.11 15.61 2.37
C TRP A 72 21.22 14.16 2.88
N LEU A 73 20.09 13.52 3.23
CA LEU A 73 20.11 12.14 3.69
C LEU A 73 20.51 11.17 2.58
N ILE A 74 20.04 11.36 1.34
CA ILE A 74 20.44 10.49 0.22
C ILE A 74 21.96 10.58 0.00
N GLU A 75 22.52 11.78 0.09
CA GLU A 75 23.95 12.01 -0.16
C GLU A 75 24.87 11.59 0.99
N ASN A 76 24.42 11.68 2.24
CA ASN A 76 25.29 11.55 3.42
C ASN A 76 24.93 10.37 4.33
N ALA A 77 23.69 9.90 4.30
CA ALA A 77 23.19 8.82 5.15
C ALA A 77 22.09 7.98 4.45
N PRO A 78 22.35 7.43 3.24
CA PRO A 78 21.32 6.73 2.45
C PRO A 78 20.80 5.45 3.12
N GLU A 79 21.55 4.90 4.09
CA GLU A 79 21.18 3.73 4.89
C GLU A 79 20.28 4.07 6.09
N ALA A 80 20.06 5.35 6.41
CA ALA A 80 19.25 5.76 7.54
C ALA A 80 17.81 5.20 7.42
N GLU A 81 17.30 4.57 8.49
CA GLU A 81 16.02 3.86 8.49
C GLU A 81 14.84 4.76 8.04
N ILE A 82 14.91 6.08 8.32
CA ILE A 82 13.89 7.04 7.93
C ILE A 82 13.69 7.10 6.40
N MET A 83 14.72 6.75 5.62
CA MET A 83 14.66 6.73 4.15
C MET A 83 13.71 5.66 3.60
N GLY A 84 13.39 4.63 4.40
CA GLY A 84 12.39 3.63 4.09
C GLY A 84 10.94 4.08 4.33
N THR A 85 10.69 5.32 4.76
CA THR A 85 9.36 5.78 5.21
C THR A 85 8.73 6.83 4.30
N PRO A 86 7.41 7.10 4.40
CA PRO A 86 6.75 8.15 3.63
C PRO A 86 7.13 9.57 4.05
N PHE A 87 7.82 9.73 5.18
CA PHE A 87 8.18 11.05 5.69
C PHE A 87 9.19 11.76 4.79
N VAL A 88 9.95 11.02 3.98
CA VAL A 88 11.00 11.54 3.09
C VAL A 88 10.63 11.50 1.60
N THR A 89 9.35 11.29 1.27
CA THR A 89 8.94 11.22 -0.14
C THR A 89 8.92 12.58 -0.81
N ILE A 90 9.38 12.61 -2.07
CA ILE A 90 9.28 13.73 -3.01
C ILE A 90 8.37 13.26 -4.14
N ASP A 91 7.32 14.03 -4.44
CA ASP A 91 6.33 13.67 -5.46
C ASP A 91 6.77 14.20 -6.82
N ARG A 92 6.90 13.32 -7.82
CA ARG A 92 7.39 13.72 -9.15
C ARG A 92 6.46 14.70 -9.86
N ILE A 93 5.15 14.59 -9.65
CA ILE A 93 4.14 15.42 -10.32
C ILE A 93 4.14 16.82 -9.71
N LEU A 94 4.21 16.90 -8.38
CA LEU A 94 4.17 18.17 -7.67
C LEU A 94 5.54 18.86 -7.60
N GLN A 95 6.63 18.10 -7.67
CA GLN A 95 8.00 18.57 -7.36
C GLN A 95 9.03 17.99 -8.35
N PRO A 96 8.88 18.23 -9.67
CA PRO A 96 9.69 17.57 -10.69
C PRO A 96 11.19 17.83 -10.54
N ASP A 97 11.61 19.08 -10.30
CA ASP A 97 13.04 19.42 -10.18
C ASP A 97 13.70 18.78 -8.94
N ALA A 98 12.99 18.79 -7.80
CA ALA A 98 13.46 18.14 -6.58
C ALA A 98 13.52 16.62 -6.75
N TYR A 99 12.56 16.05 -7.49
CA TYR A 99 12.55 14.63 -7.81
C TYR A 99 13.77 14.24 -8.66
N ASP A 100 14.06 15.01 -9.70
CA ASP A 100 15.21 14.74 -10.57
C ASP A 100 16.55 14.91 -9.84
N ALA A 101 16.65 15.85 -8.90
CA ALA A 101 17.82 15.99 -8.05
C ALA A 101 18.02 14.77 -7.13
N ALA A 102 16.97 14.36 -6.42
CA ALA A 102 17.00 13.18 -5.56
C ALA A 102 17.21 11.88 -6.33
N LYS A 103 16.67 11.75 -7.55
CA LYS A 103 16.95 10.63 -8.46
C LYS A 103 18.45 10.52 -8.78
N LYS A 104 19.09 11.63 -9.15
CA LYS A 104 20.55 11.65 -9.40
C LYS A 104 21.34 11.23 -8.17
N ALA A 105 20.97 11.74 -6.99
CA ALA A 105 21.62 11.38 -5.74
C ALA A 105 21.44 9.90 -5.40
N TRP A 106 20.25 9.33 -5.61
CA TRP A 106 19.98 7.91 -5.39
C TRP A 106 20.77 7.01 -6.32
N LEU A 107 20.84 7.35 -7.62
CA LEU A 107 21.63 6.59 -8.58
C LEU A 107 23.11 6.55 -8.15
N LYS A 108 23.66 7.71 -7.77
CA LYS A 108 25.01 7.79 -7.21
C LYS A 108 25.17 6.93 -5.96
N ALA A 109 24.24 7.00 -4.99
CA ALA A 109 24.31 6.21 -3.78
C ALA A 109 24.28 4.69 -4.06
N THR A 110 23.49 4.25 -5.05
CA THR A 110 23.44 2.83 -5.46
C THR A 110 24.65 2.38 -6.27
N ASP A 111 25.43 3.31 -6.83
CA ASP A 111 26.71 3.02 -7.49
C ASP A 111 27.86 2.98 -6.46
N ASP A 112 27.84 3.88 -5.48
CA ASP A 112 28.84 3.94 -4.40
C ASP A 112 28.67 2.79 -3.39
N LEU A 113 27.43 2.35 -3.14
CA LEU A 113 27.07 1.28 -2.20
C LEU A 113 26.24 0.18 -2.88
N PRO A 114 26.81 -0.52 -3.89
CA PRO A 114 26.04 -1.40 -4.78
C PRO A 114 25.50 -2.67 -4.12
N GLU A 115 26.06 -3.04 -2.97
CA GLU A 115 25.70 -4.24 -2.21
C GLU A 115 24.96 -3.95 -0.91
N SER A 116 24.73 -2.68 -0.54
CA SER A 116 23.99 -2.34 0.69
C SER A 116 22.50 -2.67 0.54
N PRO A 117 21.94 -3.63 1.32
CA PRO A 117 20.52 -3.95 1.27
C PRO A 117 19.64 -2.73 1.59
N ALA A 118 20.05 -1.90 2.57
CA ALA A 118 19.30 -0.73 2.98
C ALA A 118 19.21 0.30 1.84
N VAL A 119 20.35 0.67 1.23
CA VAL A 119 20.37 1.62 0.11
C VAL A 119 19.52 1.11 -1.05
N LEU A 120 19.66 -0.17 -1.42
CA LEU A 120 18.87 -0.77 -2.51
C LEU A 120 17.36 -0.73 -2.23
N ARG A 121 16.91 -1.08 -1.01
CA ARG A 121 15.48 -1.01 -0.65
C ARG A 121 14.97 0.43 -0.65
N HIS A 122 15.70 1.36 -0.06
CA HIS A 122 15.30 2.77 0.02
C HIS A 122 15.20 3.42 -1.37
N ALA A 123 16.21 3.21 -2.22
CA ALA A 123 16.20 3.69 -3.60
C ALA A 123 15.08 3.04 -4.42
N ALA A 124 14.92 1.71 -4.34
CA ALA A 124 13.83 1.02 -5.03
C ALA A 124 12.46 1.54 -4.63
N ARG A 125 12.25 1.81 -3.34
CA ARG A 125 11.01 2.39 -2.82
C ARG A 125 10.78 3.81 -3.33
N TYR A 126 11.83 4.62 -3.43
CA TYR A 126 11.75 5.98 -4.00
C TYR A 126 11.27 5.94 -5.47
N PHE A 127 11.73 4.96 -6.24
CA PHE A 127 11.36 4.79 -7.64
C PHE A 127 10.04 4.03 -7.88
N LEU A 128 9.45 3.43 -6.84
CA LEU A 128 8.32 2.48 -6.93
C LEU A 128 7.15 2.95 -7.80
N LEU A 129 6.76 4.24 -7.70
CA LEU A 129 5.60 4.79 -8.38
C LEU A 129 5.91 5.50 -9.70
N HIS A 130 7.12 6.05 -9.85
CA HIS A 130 7.44 7.02 -10.90
C HIS A 130 8.56 6.58 -11.85
N ASP A 131 9.34 5.55 -11.48
CA ASP A 131 10.42 4.99 -12.29
C ASP A 131 10.52 3.46 -12.04
N ARG A 132 9.46 2.74 -12.42
CA ARG A 132 9.27 1.31 -12.09
C ARG A 132 10.42 0.41 -12.56
N ASP A 133 11.00 0.67 -13.72
CA ASP A 133 12.12 -0.11 -14.25
C ASP A 133 13.39 0.01 -13.38
N LEU A 134 13.63 1.21 -12.84
CA LEU A 134 14.73 1.42 -11.87
C LEU A 134 14.43 0.71 -10.56
N SER A 135 13.18 0.80 -10.07
CA SER A 135 12.73 0.06 -8.89
C SER A 135 12.95 -1.44 -9.07
N GLU A 136 12.50 -2.02 -10.18
CA GLU A 136 12.67 -3.44 -10.51
C GLU A 136 14.15 -3.83 -10.54
N THR A 137 14.98 -3.05 -11.23
CA THR A 137 16.42 -3.32 -11.35
C THR A 137 17.11 -3.40 -9.97
N LEU A 138 16.78 -2.48 -9.07
CA LEU A 138 17.35 -2.41 -7.73
C LEU A 138 16.82 -3.54 -6.83
N LEU A 139 15.51 -3.82 -6.87
CA LEU A 139 14.92 -4.94 -6.12
C LEU A 139 15.48 -6.28 -6.56
N GLN A 140 15.60 -6.50 -7.87
CA GLN A 140 16.20 -7.73 -8.41
C GLN A 140 17.69 -7.85 -8.05
N ARG A 141 18.42 -6.73 -7.96
CA ARG A 141 19.80 -6.71 -7.44
C ARG A 141 19.83 -7.15 -5.97
N GLY A 142 19.01 -6.55 -5.12
CA GLY A 142 18.92 -6.92 -3.70
C GLY A 142 18.53 -8.38 -3.49
N LYS A 143 17.54 -8.87 -4.26
CA LYS A 143 17.12 -10.28 -4.24
C LYS A 143 18.24 -11.25 -4.61
N ARG A 144 19.12 -10.90 -5.57
CA ARG A 144 20.30 -11.72 -5.91
C ARG A 144 21.33 -11.76 -4.79
N LEU A 145 21.50 -10.67 -4.04
CA LEU A 145 22.43 -10.59 -2.92
C LEU A 145 21.92 -11.36 -1.69
N ALA A 146 20.61 -11.33 -1.44
CA ALA A 146 19.99 -11.99 -0.30
C ALA A 146 18.72 -12.78 -0.72
N PRO A 147 18.88 -13.93 -1.41
CA PRO A 147 17.74 -14.66 -2.00
C PRO A 147 16.78 -15.28 -0.97
N ASN A 148 17.22 -15.45 0.28
CA ASN A 148 16.42 -16.04 1.36
C ASN A 148 15.68 -14.98 2.20
N ASP A 149 15.85 -13.69 1.89
CA ASP A 149 15.15 -12.63 2.58
C ASP A 149 13.78 -12.39 1.90
N PRO A 150 12.65 -12.66 2.60
CA PRO A 150 11.32 -12.57 2.03
C PRO A 150 10.93 -11.14 1.61
N GLU A 151 11.55 -10.11 2.19
CA GLU A 151 11.21 -8.71 1.91
C GLU A 151 11.47 -8.36 0.44
N TRP A 152 12.52 -8.91 -0.17
CA TRP A 152 12.81 -8.67 -1.58
C TRP A 152 11.71 -9.20 -2.49
N SER A 153 11.28 -10.45 -2.27
CA SER A 153 10.22 -11.05 -3.07
C SER A 153 8.89 -10.31 -2.83
N SER A 154 8.61 -9.91 -1.58
CA SER A 154 7.43 -9.11 -1.25
C SER A 154 7.42 -7.76 -1.97
N ALA A 155 8.55 -7.06 -2.00
CA ALA A 155 8.68 -5.77 -2.68
C ALA A 155 8.56 -5.87 -4.21
N VAL A 156 9.13 -6.91 -4.83
CA VAL A 156 8.95 -7.16 -6.28
C VAL A 156 7.48 -7.50 -6.57
N GLY A 157 6.86 -8.34 -5.74
CA GLY A 157 5.43 -8.65 -5.83
C GLY A 157 4.57 -7.39 -5.77
N GLN A 158 4.89 -6.46 -4.86
CA GLN A 158 4.21 -5.17 -4.74
C GLN A 158 4.40 -4.30 -5.99
N LEU A 159 5.62 -4.20 -6.51
CA LEU A 159 5.91 -3.44 -7.72
C LEU A 159 5.03 -3.92 -8.89
N TYR A 160 4.99 -5.23 -9.13
CA TYR A 160 4.16 -5.81 -10.19
C TYR A 160 2.65 -5.60 -9.93
N SER A 161 2.20 -5.78 -8.69
CA SER A 161 0.81 -5.54 -8.29
C SER A 161 0.35 -4.11 -8.58
N LEU A 162 1.16 -3.10 -8.21
CA LEU A 162 0.88 -1.70 -8.50
C LEU A 162 0.85 -1.41 -10.01
N GLY A 163 1.54 -2.22 -10.83
CA GLY A 163 1.56 -2.05 -12.29
C GLY A 163 0.26 -2.43 -12.96
N MET A 164 -0.46 -3.35 -12.34
CA MET A 164 -1.77 -3.75 -12.83
C MET A 164 -2.80 -2.64 -12.74
N ILE A 165 -2.65 -1.68 -11.81
CA ILE A 165 -3.61 -0.58 -11.61
C ILE A 165 -3.70 0.31 -12.85
N SER A 166 -2.60 0.51 -13.56
CA SER A 166 -2.57 1.33 -14.78
C SER A 166 -2.96 0.57 -16.05
N LEU A 167 -3.25 -0.73 -15.95
CA LEU A 167 -3.55 -1.58 -17.10
C LEU A 167 -5.02 -1.96 -17.15
N SER A 168 -5.60 -1.92 -18.34
CA SER A 168 -6.89 -2.54 -18.61
C SER A 168 -6.79 -4.07 -18.56
N GLU A 169 -7.94 -4.75 -18.54
CA GLU A 169 -7.97 -6.20 -18.67
C GLU A 169 -7.32 -6.66 -19.98
N GLY A 170 -6.50 -7.69 -19.91
CA GLY A 170 -5.79 -8.22 -21.07
C GLY A 170 -4.54 -9.03 -20.69
N PRO A 171 -3.82 -9.54 -21.71
CA PRO A 171 -2.64 -10.40 -21.50
C PRO A 171 -1.55 -9.74 -20.66
N GLU A 172 -1.24 -8.46 -20.89
CA GLU A 172 -0.18 -7.75 -20.16
C GLU A 172 -0.47 -7.65 -18.65
N ARG A 173 -1.72 -7.34 -18.29
CA ARG A 173 -2.17 -7.28 -16.89
C ARG A 173 -2.10 -8.68 -16.26
N LYS A 174 -2.50 -9.72 -16.99
CA LYS A 174 -2.43 -11.11 -16.53
C LYS A 174 -0.99 -11.59 -16.33
N ASP A 175 -0.07 -11.23 -17.22
CA ASP A 175 1.35 -11.56 -17.10
C ASP A 175 1.97 -10.90 -15.85
N LEU A 176 1.62 -9.64 -15.58
CA LEU A 176 2.01 -8.97 -14.34
C LEU A 176 1.41 -9.62 -13.10
N ALA A 177 0.14 -10.07 -13.16
CA ALA A 177 -0.48 -10.81 -12.07
C ALA A 177 0.26 -12.12 -11.78
N ILE A 178 0.64 -12.88 -12.82
CA ILE A 178 1.41 -14.13 -12.69
C ILE A 178 2.78 -13.85 -12.04
N LYS A 179 3.50 -12.82 -12.50
CA LYS A 179 4.78 -12.42 -11.91
C LYS A 179 4.61 -12.00 -10.44
N SER A 180 3.62 -11.15 -10.15
CA SER A 180 3.32 -10.70 -8.78
C SER A 180 3.00 -11.88 -7.86
N PHE A 181 2.18 -12.82 -8.35
CA PHE A 181 1.80 -14.01 -7.60
C PHE A 181 2.99 -14.91 -7.27
N GLY A 182 3.86 -15.20 -8.24
CA GLY A 182 5.07 -16.00 -7.99
C GLY A 182 5.99 -15.36 -6.96
N GLU A 183 6.12 -14.03 -6.98
CA GLU A 183 6.92 -13.28 -6.02
C GLU A 183 6.32 -13.29 -4.61
N TYR A 184 5.02 -13.10 -4.47
CA TYR A 184 4.37 -13.23 -3.16
C TYR A 184 4.38 -14.66 -2.63
N GLN A 185 4.28 -15.68 -3.48
CA GLN A 185 4.45 -17.08 -3.05
C GLN A 185 5.88 -17.35 -2.57
N SER A 186 6.87 -16.77 -3.22
CA SER A 186 8.27 -16.82 -2.76
C SER A 186 8.41 -16.17 -1.38
N ALA A 187 7.87 -14.97 -1.20
CA ALA A 187 7.87 -14.27 0.09
C ALA A 187 7.19 -15.12 1.18
N TYR A 188 5.97 -15.62 0.93
CA TYR A 188 5.20 -16.41 1.88
C TYR A 188 5.93 -17.67 2.35
N ARG A 189 6.63 -18.39 1.46
CA ARG A 189 7.41 -19.58 1.82
C ARG A 189 8.64 -19.26 2.67
N LEU A 190 9.23 -18.08 2.52
CA LEU A 190 10.41 -17.63 3.26
C LEU A 190 10.07 -16.90 4.58
N SER A 191 8.80 -16.52 4.74
CA SER A 191 8.29 -15.75 5.87
C SER A 191 7.91 -16.61 7.09
N GLY A 192 7.93 -15.99 8.28
CA GLY A 192 7.33 -16.55 9.49
C GLY A 192 5.81 -16.38 9.52
N PRO A 193 5.12 -16.97 10.52
CA PRO A 193 3.65 -16.97 10.58
C PRO A 193 3.00 -15.58 10.56
N MET A 194 3.65 -14.60 11.19
CA MET A 194 3.12 -13.23 11.26
C MET A 194 3.16 -12.57 9.86
N GLU A 195 4.28 -12.66 9.15
CA GLU A 195 4.42 -12.12 7.80
C GLU A 195 3.57 -12.88 6.79
N GLN A 196 3.42 -14.20 6.96
CA GLN A 196 2.50 -15.02 6.16
C GLN A 196 1.06 -14.51 6.26
N GLU A 197 0.58 -14.22 7.47
CA GLU A 197 -0.76 -13.66 7.68
C GLU A 197 -0.94 -12.33 6.92
N PHE A 198 0.07 -11.46 6.93
CA PHE A 198 0.02 -10.18 6.23
C PHE A 198 0.02 -10.31 4.70
N LEU A 199 0.56 -11.41 4.15
CA LEU A 199 0.62 -11.65 2.72
C LEU A 199 -0.67 -12.25 2.14
N LEU A 200 -1.57 -12.79 2.96
CA LEU A 200 -2.76 -13.52 2.50
C LEU A 200 -3.66 -12.69 1.58
N GLN A 201 -3.90 -11.42 1.93
CA GLN A 201 -4.72 -10.53 1.10
C GLN A 201 -4.09 -10.31 -0.28
N SER A 202 -2.79 -10.00 -0.32
CA SER A 202 -2.08 -9.79 -1.58
C SER A 202 -2.06 -11.06 -2.42
N LEU A 203 -1.76 -12.22 -1.82
CA LEU A 203 -1.76 -13.53 -2.46
C LEU A 203 -3.11 -13.88 -3.06
N ALA A 204 -4.19 -13.79 -2.28
CA ALA A 204 -5.54 -14.12 -2.74
C ALA A 204 -5.96 -13.24 -3.93
N LYS A 205 -5.67 -11.93 -3.84
CA LYS A 205 -5.96 -10.96 -4.90
C LYS A 205 -5.20 -11.31 -6.18
N VAL A 206 -3.86 -11.39 -6.13
CA VAL A 206 -3.07 -11.59 -7.36
C VAL A 206 -3.20 -13.00 -7.92
N ALA A 207 -3.50 -14.01 -7.10
CA ALA A 207 -3.84 -15.36 -7.58
C ALA A 207 -5.11 -15.32 -8.44
N PHE A 208 -6.14 -14.60 -8.00
CA PHE A 208 -7.37 -14.42 -8.77
C PHE A 208 -7.07 -13.73 -10.11
N GLU A 209 -6.32 -12.62 -10.08
CA GLU A 209 -5.95 -11.88 -11.30
C GLU A 209 -5.05 -12.69 -12.25
N ALA A 210 -4.22 -13.59 -11.72
CA ALA A 210 -3.40 -14.53 -12.49
C ALA A 210 -4.24 -15.66 -13.13
N GLY A 211 -5.49 -15.83 -12.69
CA GLY A 211 -6.38 -16.91 -13.11
C GLY A 211 -6.19 -18.22 -12.31
N ASP A 212 -5.42 -18.21 -11.22
CA ASP A 212 -5.33 -19.32 -10.28
C ASP A 212 -6.44 -19.22 -9.23
N ILE A 213 -7.65 -19.54 -9.68
CA ILE A 213 -8.89 -19.45 -8.89
C ILE A 213 -8.83 -20.37 -7.65
N ALA A 214 -8.15 -21.52 -7.75
CA ALA A 214 -8.00 -22.46 -6.66
C ALA A 214 -7.07 -21.92 -5.55
N ALA A 215 -5.95 -21.30 -5.92
CA ALA A 215 -5.07 -20.64 -4.96
C ALA A 215 -5.77 -19.43 -4.32
N ALA A 216 -6.47 -18.62 -5.11
CA ALA A 216 -7.24 -17.48 -4.60
C ALA A 216 -8.24 -17.91 -3.51
N ALA A 217 -9.00 -18.98 -3.76
CA ALA A 217 -9.95 -19.54 -2.80
C ALA A 217 -9.26 -20.08 -1.54
N THR A 218 -8.08 -20.70 -1.68
CA THR A 218 -7.30 -21.23 -0.56
C THR A 218 -6.88 -20.11 0.38
N TYR A 219 -6.19 -19.08 -0.13
CA TYR A 219 -5.74 -17.96 0.70
C TYR A 219 -6.90 -17.15 1.28
N ALA A 220 -8.02 -17.05 0.55
CA ALA A 220 -9.21 -16.38 1.07
C ALA A 220 -9.86 -17.14 2.24
N LYS A 221 -9.89 -18.48 2.21
CA LYS A 221 -10.34 -19.30 3.35
C LYS A 221 -9.40 -19.19 4.53
N GLU A 222 -8.09 -19.13 4.29
CA GLU A 222 -7.10 -18.93 5.33
C GLU A 222 -7.28 -17.56 6.03
N MET A 223 -7.57 -16.49 5.28
CA MET A 223 -7.96 -15.19 5.85
C MET A 223 -9.15 -15.31 6.80
N LEU A 224 -10.22 -16.02 6.39
CA LEU A 224 -11.39 -16.21 7.26
C LEU A 224 -11.06 -17.00 8.52
N GLN A 225 -10.16 -17.99 8.44
CA GLN A 225 -9.73 -18.78 9.59
C GLN A 225 -8.90 -17.94 10.58
N VAL A 226 -7.90 -17.18 10.11
CA VAL A 226 -7.09 -16.33 11.00
C VAL A 226 -7.91 -15.19 11.62
N ALA A 227 -8.97 -14.74 10.94
CA ALA A 227 -9.87 -13.71 11.44
C ALA A 227 -10.62 -14.11 12.72
N GLU A 228 -10.74 -15.41 13.04
CA GLU A 228 -11.41 -15.87 14.26
C GLU A 228 -10.76 -15.33 15.54
N SER A 229 -9.43 -15.14 15.52
CA SER A 229 -8.64 -14.70 16.68
C SER A 229 -7.65 -13.56 16.39
N GLY A 230 -7.49 -13.16 15.13
CA GLY A 230 -6.51 -12.18 14.69
C GLY A 230 -6.87 -10.72 14.96
N ARG A 231 -5.85 -9.89 15.22
CA ARG A 231 -6.00 -8.42 15.40
C ARG A 231 -6.47 -7.71 14.12
N ASN A 232 -6.21 -8.30 12.96
CA ASN A 232 -6.63 -7.79 11.66
C ASN A 232 -7.97 -8.38 11.16
N ARG A 233 -8.78 -8.93 12.07
CA ARG A 233 -10.05 -9.61 11.79
C ARG A 233 -10.96 -8.85 10.82
N GLY A 234 -11.13 -7.54 11.00
CA GLY A 234 -12.03 -6.75 10.16
C GLY A 234 -11.64 -6.77 8.67
N ASN A 235 -10.34 -6.62 8.38
CA ASN A 235 -9.83 -6.67 7.01
C ASN A 235 -9.89 -8.09 6.44
N HIS A 236 -9.50 -9.10 7.23
CA HIS A 236 -9.53 -10.51 6.78
C HIS A 236 -10.94 -11.00 6.48
N LEU A 237 -11.93 -10.67 7.33
CA LEU A 237 -13.34 -10.99 7.05
C LEU A 237 -13.82 -10.29 5.78
N HIS A 238 -13.48 -9.01 5.62
CA HIS A 238 -13.91 -8.24 4.47
C HIS A 238 -13.32 -8.81 3.16
N HIS A 239 -11.99 -8.82 3.03
CA HIS A 239 -11.32 -9.24 1.79
C HIS A 239 -11.44 -10.75 1.51
N GLY A 240 -11.45 -11.60 2.55
CA GLY A 240 -11.67 -13.04 2.38
C GLY A 240 -13.02 -13.37 1.76
N ASN A 241 -14.10 -12.74 2.25
CA ASN A 241 -15.42 -12.92 1.64
C ASN A 241 -15.48 -12.31 0.24
N LEU A 242 -14.89 -11.13 -0.01
CA LEU A 242 -14.87 -10.56 -1.36
C LEU A 242 -14.21 -11.48 -2.40
N ILE A 243 -13.05 -12.06 -2.09
CA ILE A 243 -12.37 -12.98 -3.01
C ILE A 243 -13.19 -14.25 -3.21
N LEU A 244 -13.75 -14.84 -2.14
CA LEU A 244 -14.60 -16.02 -2.27
C LEU A 244 -15.87 -15.75 -3.09
N GLY A 245 -16.47 -14.56 -2.96
CA GLY A 245 -17.61 -14.17 -3.79
C GLY A 245 -17.23 -14.01 -5.25
N ARG A 246 -16.04 -13.47 -5.56
CA ARG A 246 -15.54 -13.42 -6.95
C ARG A 246 -15.28 -14.83 -7.51
N VAL A 247 -14.75 -15.74 -6.68
CA VAL A 247 -14.57 -17.15 -7.05
C VAL A 247 -15.91 -17.82 -7.34
N ALA A 248 -16.93 -17.58 -6.49
CA ALA A 248 -18.29 -18.09 -6.71
C ALA A 248 -18.87 -17.57 -8.03
N LEU A 249 -18.76 -16.26 -8.27
CA LEU A 249 -19.24 -15.64 -9.51
C LEU A 249 -18.51 -16.17 -10.75
N PHE A 250 -17.19 -16.37 -10.68
CA PHE A 250 -16.39 -16.99 -11.75
C PHE A 250 -16.90 -18.41 -12.10
N ASN A 251 -17.33 -19.17 -11.09
CA ASN A 251 -17.90 -20.49 -11.27
C ASN A 251 -19.39 -20.49 -11.67
N GLY A 252 -20.00 -19.31 -11.87
CA GLY A 252 -21.41 -19.15 -12.20
C GLY A 252 -22.37 -19.24 -11.01
N ASP A 253 -21.85 -19.33 -9.77
CA ASP A 253 -22.67 -19.37 -8.56
C ASP A 253 -22.95 -17.95 -8.05
N VAL A 254 -23.93 -17.32 -8.71
CA VAL A 254 -24.34 -15.94 -8.45
C VAL A 254 -24.96 -15.80 -7.05
N GLU A 255 -25.69 -16.80 -6.56
CA GLU A 255 -26.32 -16.73 -5.23
C GLU A 255 -25.29 -16.81 -4.11
N GLU A 256 -24.30 -17.68 -4.25
CA GLU A 256 -23.21 -17.75 -3.27
C GLU A 256 -22.35 -16.46 -3.30
N ALA A 257 -22.13 -15.88 -4.48
CA ALA A 257 -21.45 -14.59 -4.61
C ALA A 257 -22.17 -13.46 -3.85
N LYS A 258 -23.51 -13.42 -3.89
CA LYS A 258 -24.33 -12.48 -3.10
C LYS A 258 -24.12 -12.67 -1.61
N SER A 259 -24.20 -13.93 -1.15
CA SER A 259 -24.00 -14.29 0.25
C SER A 259 -22.64 -13.81 0.77
N TYR A 260 -21.59 -14.02 -0.02
CA TYR A 260 -20.25 -13.53 0.30
C TYR A 260 -20.17 -11.99 0.35
N LEU A 261 -20.83 -11.27 -0.57
CA LEU A 261 -20.85 -9.80 -0.52
C LEU A 261 -21.45 -9.29 0.81
N LEU A 262 -22.59 -9.83 1.22
CA LEU A 262 -23.24 -9.43 2.47
C LEU A 262 -22.38 -9.76 3.69
N ARG A 263 -21.75 -10.95 3.71
CA ARG A 263 -20.80 -11.33 4.77
C ARG A 263 -19.58 -10.40 4.83
N ALA A 264 -19.11 -9.90 3.70
CA ALA A 264 -18.05 -8.90 3.64
C ALA A 264 -18.47 -7.55 4.24
N GLY A 265 -19.76 -7.19 4.14
CA GLY A 265 -20.34 -5.97 4.73
C GLY A 265 -20.57 -6.09 6.24
N GLN A 266 -20.78 -7.29 6.76
CA GLN A 266 -20.99 -7.55 8.19
C GLN A 266 -19.69 -7.59 9.02
N THR A 267 -18.60 -7.05 8.49
CA THR A 267 -17.32 -6.94 9.20
C THR A 267 -17.43 -5.97 10.40
N PRO A 268 -16.71 -6.20 11.51
CA PRO A 268 -16.61 -5.22 12.60
C PRO A 268 -15.86 -3.93 12.20
N GLY A 269 -15.38 -3.84 10.95
CA GLY A 269 -14.59 -2.74 10.43
C GLY A 269 -13.12 -2.80 10.87
N SER A 270 -12.36 -1.82 10.41
CA SER A 270 -10.94 -1.61 10.75
C SER A 270 -10.62 -0.13 10.58
N PRO A 271 -9.49 0.38 11.12
CA PRO A 271 -9.07 1.75 10.83
C PRO A 271 -8.99 2.05 9.32
N GLN A 272 -8.59 1.08 8.50
CA GLN A 272 -8.53 1.19 7.04
C GLN A 272 -9.94 1.28 6.42
N LEU A 273 -10.84 0.39 6.80
CA LEU A 273 -12.22 0.36 6.29
C LEU A 273 -13.03 1.58 6.73
N LYS A 274 -12.80 2.09 7.94
CA LYS A 274 -13.41 3.33 8.45
C LYS A 274 -12.98 4.56 7.65
N SER A 275 -11.74 4.53 7.14
CA SER A 275 -11.11 5.66 6.47
C SER A 275 -11.23 5.60 4.95
N PHE A 276 -10.43 4.77 4.30
CA PHE A 276 -10.42 4.66 2.84
C PHE A 276 -11.71 4.08 2.30
N GLY A 277 -12.30 3.16 3.07
CA GLY A 277 -13.56 2.50 2.75
C GLY A 277 -13.40 1.02 2.40
N PRO A 278 -14.53 0.35 2.21
CA PRO A 278 -14.56 -1.03 1.74
C PRO A 278 -14.21 -1.12 0.25
N ASN A 279 -13.76 -2.30 -0.17
CA ASN A 279 -13.49 -2.59 -1.58
C ASN A 279 -14.78 -2.98 -2.31
N MET A 280 -14.97 -2.45 -3.53
CA MET A 280 -16.19 -2.58 -4.32
C MET A 280 -16.08 -3.59 -5.47
N VAL A 281 -14.97 -4.32 -5.62
CA VAL A 281 -14.72 -5.21 -6.77
C VAL A 281 -15.79 -6.29 -6.97
N LEU A 282 -16.30 -6.87 -5.88
CA LEU A 282 -17.37 -7.87 -5.97
C LEU A 282 -18.73 -7.21 -6.20
N ALA A 283 -18.95 -6.03 -5.63
CA ALA A 283 -20.17 -5.26 -5.85
C ALA A 283 -20.29 -4.85 -7.32
N GLU A 284 -19.20 -4.35 -7.92
CA GLU A 284 -19.11 -4.05 -9.36
C GLU A 284 -19.43 -5.27 -10.21
N ALA A 285 -18.74 -6.40 -9.97
CA ALA A 285 -18.97 -7.63 -10.73
C ALA A 285 -20.43 -8.15 -10.61
N LEU A 286 -21.06 -7.99 -9.44
CA LEU A 286 -22.46 -8.33 -9.23
C LEU A 286 -23.42 -7.37 -9.95
N LEU A 287 -23.08 -6.08 -10.07
CA LEU A 287 -23.86 -5.13 -10.87
C LEU A 287 -23.81 -5.47 -12.36
N GLU A 288 -22.65 -5.90 -12.87
CA GLU A 288 -22.48 -6.30 -14.28
C GLU A 288 -23.36 -7.49 -14.67
N VAL A 289 -23.64 -8.39 -13.72
CA VAL A 289 -24.60 -9.50 -13.90
C VAL A 289 -26.01 -9.18 -13.37
N GLY A 290 -26.33 -7.90 -13.20
CA GLY A 290 -27.68 -7.39 -12.90
C GLY A 290 -28.15 -7.53 -11.45
N GLN A 291 -27.28 -7.89 -10.51
CA GLN A 291 -27.64 -8.13 -9.11
C GLN A 291 -27.58 -6.83 -8.29
N LYS A 292 -28.57 -5.96 -8.48
CA LYS A 292 -28.60 -4.63 -7.83
C LYS A 292 -28.99 -4.68 -6.35
N ASN A 293 -30.00 -5.48 -6.00
CA ASN A 293 -30.60 -5.44 -4.66
C ASN A 293 -29.57 -5.81 -3.57
N VAL A 294 -28.77 -6.85 -3.81
CA VAL A 294 -27.69 -7.25 -2.88
C VAL A 294 -26.62 -6.15 -2.73
N VAL A 295 -26.35 -5.39 -3.78
CA VAL A 295 -25.32 -4.33 -3.76
C VAL A 295 -25.83 -3.12 -2.98
N LEU A 296 -27.12 -2.79 -3.10
CA LEU A 296 -27.76 -1.78 -2.26
C LEU A 296 -27.75 -2.18 -0.78
N GLU A 297 -28.10 -3.43 -0.46
CA GLU A 297 -28.02 -3.96 0.92
C GLU A 297 -26.58 -3.95 1.44
N TYR A 298 -25.60 -4.28 0.58
CA TYR A 298 -24.20 -4.18 0.93
C TYR A 298 -23.76 -2.73 1.24
N PHE A 299 -24.28 -1.73 0.53
CA PHE A 299 -24.02 -0.32 0.84
C PHE A 299 -24.57 0.08 2.21
N GLU A 300 -25.76 -0.40 2.57
CA GLU A 300 -26.35 -0.17 3.91
C GLU A 300 -25.46 -0.77 5.00
N LEU A 301 -24.98 -2.02 4.81
CA LEU A 301 -24.02 -2.64 5.73
C LEU A 301 -22.70 -1.86 5.85
N CYS A 302 -22.24 -1.26 4.75
CA CYS A 302 -21.02 -0.45 4.76
C CYS A 302 -21.18 0.88 5.50
N GLU A 303 -22.40 1.42 5.59
CA GLU A 303 -22.67 2.68 6.30
C GLU A 303 -22.35 2.57 7.80
N GLU A 304 -22.53 1.39 8.39
CA GLU A 304 -22.27 1.11 9.81
C GLU A 304 -20.79 1.28 10.21
N PHE A 305 -19.85 1.14 9.27
CA PHE A 305 -18.43 1.26 9.57
C PHE A 305 -17.69 2.33 8.76
N TRP A 306 -18.20 2.78 7.61
CA TRP A 306 -17.46 3.70 6.73
C TRP A 306 -17.68 5.18 7.06
N GLU A 307 -17.01 5.63 8.12
CA GLU A 307 -17.11 7.00 8.66
C GLU A 307 -16.73 8.10 7.64
N MET A 308 -15.74 7.84 6.79
CA MET A 308 -15.26 8.78 5.77
C MET A 308 -15.86 8.54 4.37
N SER A 309 -17.07 7.99 4.30
CA SER A 309 -17.80 7.81 3.02
C SER A 309 -18.06 9.13 2.31
N ARG A 310 -18.26 10.24 3.06
CA ARG A 310 -18.57 11.59 2.54
C ARG A 310 -19.78 11.59 1.59
N GLY A 311 -20.77 10.75 1.88
CA GLY A 311 -21.99 10.62 1.07
C GLY A 311 -21.83 9.80 -0.21
N ARG A 312 -20.65 9.19 -0.45
CA ARG A 312 -20.41 8.35 -1.64
C ARG A 312 -21.38 7.18 -1.74
N LEU A 313 -21.69 6.50 -0.63
CA LEU A 313 -22.63 5.37 -0.62
C LEU A 313 -24.01 5.78 -1.17
N ASN A 314 -24.53 6.94 -0.77
CA ASN A 314 -25.81 7.46 -1.28
C ASN A 314 -25.75 7.79 -2.77
N GLN A 315 -24.66 8.45 -3.21
CA GLN A 315 -24.46 8.76 -4.63
C GLN A 315 -24.38 7.49 -5.49
N TRP A 316 -23.68 6.46 -5.00
CA TRP A 316 -23.58 5.17 -5.67
C TRP A 316 -24.91 4.43 -5.66
N ALA A 317 -25.67 4.47 -4.56
CA ALA A 317 -27.00 3.88 -4.49
C ALA A 317 -27.97 4.49 -5.51
N ASP A 318 -27.95 5.82 -5.69
CA ASP A 318 -28.79 6.51 -6.67
C ASP A 318 -28.46 6.09 -8.11
N LEU A 319 -27.16 5.91 -8.42
CA LEU A 319 -26.73 5.40 -9.73
C LEU A 319 -27.19 3.96 -9.95
N VAL A 320 -27.03 3.08 -8.95
CA VAL A 320 -27.47 1.68 -9.05
C VAL A 320 -28.99 1.58 -9.25
N LYS A 321 -29.78 2.40 -8.53
CA LYS A 321 -31.24 2.49 -8.70
C LYS A 321 -31.65 3.00 -10.08
N ALA A 322 -30.79 3.77 -10.74
CA ALA A 322 -30.97 4.28 -12.09
C ALA A 322 -30.35 3.39 -13.17
N ASP A 323 -30.09 2.10 -12.89
CA ASP A 323 -29.53 1.14 -13.86
C ASP A 323 -28.10 1.48 -14.33
N ARG A 324 -27.31 2.20 -13.50
CA ARG A 324 -25.94 2.58 -13.81
C ARG A 324 -24.96 1.93 -12.84
N VAL A 325 -23.83 1.45 -13.36
CA VAL A 325 -22.69 1.02 -12.55
C VAL A 325 -21.92 2.26 -12.08
N PRO A 326 -21.75 2.49 -10.76
CA PRO A 326 -20.97 3.62 -10.27
C PRO A 326 -19.49 3.50 -10.63
N GLU A 327 -18.82 4.64 -10.86
CA GLU A 327 -17.37 4.68 -10.91
C GLU A 327 -16.83 4.60 -9.47
N PHE A 328 -16.47 3.39 -9.03
CA PHE A 328 -15.96 3.15 -7.67
C PHE A 328 -14.52 3.66 -7.46
N GLY A 329 -13.78 3.92 -8.55
CA GLY A 329 -12.45 4.51 -8.51
C GLY A 329 -11.48 3.71 -7.63
N GLY A 330 -10.83 4.39 -6.68
CA GLY A 330 -9.86 3.76 -5.78
C GLY A 330 -10.42 2.60 -4.95
N ASN A 331 -11.74 2.55 -4.72
CA ASN A 331 -12.38 1.44 -3.98
C ASN A 331 -12.34 0.11 -4.75
N LEU A 332 -11.86 0.06 -5.99
CA LEU A 332 -11.56 -1.20 -6.69
C LEU A 332 -10.14 -1.72 -6.41
N ALA A 333 -9.24 -0.84 -5.93
CA ALA A 333 -7.82 -1.14 -5.77
C ALA A 333 -7.40 -1.54 -4.35
N TYR A 334 -7.99 -0.92 -3.31
CA TYR A 334 -7.56 -1.07 -1.91
C TYR A 334 -7.95 -2.39 -1.24
#